data_AF-A0A969VUF2-F1
#
_entry.id   AF-A0A969VUF2-F1
#
_cell.length_a   1.000
_cell.length_b   1.000
_cell.length_c   1.000
_cell.angle_alpha   90.00
_cell.angle_beta   90.00
_cell.angle_gamma   90.00
#
_symmetry.space_group_name_H-M   'P 1'
#
loop_
_entity.id
_entity.type
_entity.pdbx_description
1 polymer ?
#
loop_
_entity_poly.entity_id
_entity_poly.type
_entity_poly.pdbx_seq_one_letter_code
_entity_poly.pdbx_strand_id
1 'polypeptide(L)' 'RVVNNVNGYIVETFEEMAAKAINLAANKSQLSKLSNNASKSSKKYCWKNVALKWNKYLNNLKLI' A
#
# COMPACT_ATOMS: atom_id res chain seq x y z
N ARG A 1 2.80 1.37 -5.10
CA ARG A 1 4.15 0.95 -4.66
C ARG A 1 4.03 0.01 -3.46
N VAL A 2 4.86 -1.04 -3.42
CA VAL A 2 5.02 -1.90 -2.24
C VAL A 2 5.87 -1.18 -1.18
N VAL A 3 5.40 -1.22 0.06
CA VAL A 3 6.05 -0.70 1.27
C VAL A 3 6.26 -1.90 2.18
N ASN A 4 7.53 -2.20 2.47
CA ASN A 4 7.91 -3.39 3.21
C ASN A 4 7.17 -3.47 4.55
N ASN A 5 6.65 -4.66 4.88
CA ASN A 5 5.86 -4.97 6.08
C ASN A 5 4.53 -4.20 6.24
N VAL A 6 4.13 -3.40 5.26
CA VAL A 6 2.87 -2.61 5.32
C VAL A 6 1.82 -3.20 4.40
N ASN A 7 2.12 -3.33 3.12
CA ASN A 7 1.21 -3.85 2.09
C ASN A 7 1.85 -4.98 1.26
N GLY A 8 3.01 -5.47 1.68
CA GLY A 8 3.76 -6.54 1.04
C GLY A 8 5.15 -6.66 1.64
N TYR A 9 6.00 -7.46 1.01
CA TYR A 9 7.40 -7.64 1.37
C TYR A 9 8.31 -7.19 0.24
N ILE A 10 9.45 -6.63 0.61
CA ILE A 10 10.60 -6.49 -0.28
C ILE A 10 11.54 -7.63 0.10
N VAL A 11 11.96 -8.41 -0.88
CA VAL A 11 12.82 -9.59 -0.73
C VAL A 11 13.96 -9.49 -1.73
N GLU A 12 15.13 -9.97 -1.36
CA GLU A 12 16.34 -9.90 -2.20
C GLU A 12 16.65 -11.24 -2.88
N THR A 13 16.13 -12.35 -2.31
CA THR A 13 16.34 -13.69 -2.83
C THR A 13 15.04 -14.49 -2.99
N PHE A 14 15.11 -15.56 -3.78
CA PHE A 14 13.98 -16.49 -3.95
C PHE A 14 13.68 -17.26 -2.66
N GLU A 15 14.70 -17.59 -1.88
CA GLU A 15 14.58 -18.28 -0.60
C GLU A 15 13.81 -17.43 0.41
N GLU A 16 14.12 -16.13 0.49
CA GLU A 16 13.38 -15.17 1.30
C GLU A 16 11.91 -15.06 0.86
N MET A 17 11.68 -15.00 -0.46
CA MET A 17 10.33 -14.99 -1.03
C MET A 17 9.53 -16.21 -0.59
N ALA A 18 10.12 -17.40 -0.72
CA ALA A 18 9.50 -18.66 -0.33
C ALA A 18 9.18 -18.68 1.18
N ALA A 19 10.13 -18.27 2.02
CA ALA A 19 9.93 -18.19 3.47
C ALA A 19 8.79 -17.24 3.84
N LYS A 20 8.69 -16.06 3.20
CA LYS A 20 7.58 -15.12 3.42
C LYS A 20 6.26 -15.67 2.94
N ALA A 21 6.22 -16.35 1.79
CA ALA A 21 5.01 -16.96 1.25
C ALA A 21 4.46 -18.06 2.17
N ILE A 22 5.33 -18.96 2.65
CA ILE A 22 4.96 -20.02 3.61
C ILE A 22 4.43 -19.41 4.92
N ASN A 23 5.12 -18.40 5.45
CA ASN A 23 4.69 -17.71 6.67
C ASN A 23 3.31 -17.03 6.50
N LEU A 24 3.05 -16.41 5.36
CA LEU A 24 1.76 -15.78 5.06
C LEU A 24 0.64 -16.81 4.90
N ALA A 25 0.91 -17.95 4.27
CA ALA A 25 -0.06 -19.03 4.14
C ALA A 25 -0.46 -19.59 5.52
N ALA A 26 0.49 -19.68 6.45
CA ALA A 26 0.24 -20.13 7.82
C ALA A 26 -0.39 -19.04 8.72
N ASN A 27 -0.14 -17.75 8.45
CA ASN A 27 -0.60 -16.63 9.29
C ASN A 27 -1.68 -15.78 8.61
N LYS A 28 -2.93 -16.23 8.71
CA LYS A 28 -4.12 -15.56 8.16
C LYS A 28 -4.30 -14.12 8.68
N SER A 29 -3.93 -13.83 9.92
CA SER A 29 -4.04 -12.50 10.52
C SER A 29 -3.12 -11.50 9.83
N GLN A 30 -1.85 -11.89 9.65
CA GLN A 30 -0.85 -11.09 8.96
C GLN A 30 -1.21 -10.89 7.49
N LEU A 31 -1.67 -11.94 6.81
CA LEU A 31 -2.15 -11.85 5.43
C LEU A 31 -3.31 -10.84 5.29
N SER A 32 -4.31 -10.93 6.17
CA SER A 32 -5.45 -10.01 6.18
C SER A 32 -5.00 -8.57 6.45
N LYS A 33 -4.07 -8.36 7.39
CA LYS A 33 -3.50 -7.04 7.69
C LYS A 33 -2.84 -6.41 6.46
N LEU A 34 -1.98 -7.15 5.76
CA LEU A 34 -1.30 -6.67 4.55
C LEU A 34 -2.30 -6.36 3.44
N SER A 35 -3.26 -7.24 3.19
CA SER A 35 -4.31 -7.06 2.17
C SER A 35 -5.18 -5.82 2.44
N ASN A 36 -5.58 -5.62 3.69
CA ASN A 36 -6.33 -4.45 4.11
C ASN A 36 -5.53 -3.15 3.92
N ASN A 37 -4.24 -3.16 4.25
CA ASN A 37 -3.37 -2.01 4.04
C ASN A 37 -3.11 -1.73 2.56
N ALA A 38 -2.97 -2.76 1.72
CA ALA A 38 -2.88 -2.64 0.28
C ALA A 38 -4.15 -1.97 -0.29
N SER A 39 -5.32 -2.45 0.15
CA SER A 39 -6.63 -1.89 -0.25
C SER A 39 -6.78 -0.43 0.17
N LYS A 40 -6.41 -0.07 1.42
CA LYS A 40 -6.42 1.32 1.91
C LYS A 40 -5.49 2.22 1.09
N SER A 41 -4.29 1.71 0.77
CA SER A 41 -3.31 2.45 -0.04
C SER A 41 -3.83 2.68 -1.46
N SER A 42 -4.42 1.66 -2.08
CA SER A 42 -5.05 1.76 -3.40
C SER A 42 -6.16 2.82 -3.42
N LYS A 43 -7.05 2.80 -2.41
CA LYS A 43 -8.09 3.82 -2.26
C LYS A 43 -7.52 5.23 -2.08
N LYS A 44 -6.48 5.39 -1.24
CA LYS A 44 -5.85 6.70 -0.99
C LYS A 44 -5.27 7.32 -2.27
N TYR A 45 -4.69 6.50 -3.13
CA TYR A 45 -4.04 6.95 -4.36
C TYR A 45 -4.86 6.66 -5.62
N CYS A 46 -6.15 6.41 -5.49
CA CYS A 46 -7.02 6.29 -6.66
C CYS A 46 -7.14 7.65 -7.36
N TRP A 47 -7.35 7.63 -8.68
CA TRP A 47 -7.38 8.84 -9.51
C TRP A 47 -8.34 9.91 -9.00
N LYS A 48 -9.51 9.50 -8.51
CA LYS A 48 -10.49 10.42 -7.90
C LYS A 48 -9.88 11.19 -6.72
N ASN A 49 -9.24 10.49 -5.78
CA ASN A 49 -8.67 11.12 -4.59
C ASN A 49 -7.42 11.94 -4.93
N VAL A 50 -6.63 11.52 -5.92
CA VAL A 50 -5.52 12.31 -6.44
C VAL A 50 -6.04 13.63 -7.03
N ALA A 51 -7.03 13.58 -7.92
CA ALA A 51 -7.62 14.77 -8.52
C ALA A 51 -8.19 15.74 -7.46
N LEU A 52 -8.91 15.24 -6.46
CA LEU A 52 -9.42 16.06 -5.35
C LEU A 52 -8.29 16.73 -4.56
N LYS A 53 -7.20 16.00 -4.29
CA LYS A 53 -6.04 16.53 -3.57
C LYS A 53 -5.35 17.64 -4.37
N TRP A 54 -5.18 17.46 -5.68
CA TRP A 54 -4.61 18.46 -6.57
C TRP A 54 -5.50 19.70 -6.68
N ASN A 55 -6.81 19.52 -6.83
CA ASN A 55 -7.76 20.65 -6.86
C ASN A 55 -7.68 21.49 -5.58
N LYS A 56 -7.64 20.84 -4.40
CA LYS A 56 -7.46 21.54 -3.12
C LYS A 56 -6.14 22.31 -3.07
N TYR A 57 -5.05 21.71 -3.53
CA TYR A 57 -3.74 22.36 -3.57
C TYR A 57 -3.74 23.59 -4.47
N LEU A 58 -4.28 23.49 -5.69
CA LEU A 58 -4.38 24.60 -6.64
C LEU A 58 -5.27 25.73 -6.12
N ASN A 59 -6.40 25.41 -5.48
CA ASN A 59 -7.26 26.43 -4.90
C ASN A 59 -6.59 27.17 -3.75
N ASN A 60 -5.79 26.49 -2.92
CA ASN A 60 -5.03 27.14 -1.86
C ASN A 60 -3.96 28.10 -2.41
N LEU A 61 -3.36 27.79 -3.56
CA LEU A 61 -2.39 28.68 -4.21
C LEU A 61 -3.03 29.93 -4.82
N LYS A 62 -4.29 29.86 -5.26
CA LYS A 62 -5.03 31.01 -5.80
C LYS A 62 -5.50 31.99 -4.72
N LEU A 63 -5.49 31.57 -3.46
CA LEU A 63 -5.88 32.38 -2.30
C LEU A 63 -4.69 33.13 -1.66
N ILE A 64 -3.49 32.94 -2.20
CA ILE A 64 -2.25 33.65 -1.88
C ILE A 64 -1.98 34.64 -3.02
#